data_AF-A0A3N5PHA1-F1
#
_entry.id   AF-A0A3N5PHA1-F1
#
_cell.length_a   1.000
_cell.length_b   1.000
_cell.length_c   1.000
_cell.angle_alpha   90.00
_cell.angle_beta   90.00
_cell.angle_gamma   90.00
#
_symmetry.space_group_name_H-M   'P 1'
#
loop_
_entity.id
_entity.type
_entity.pdbx_description
1 polymer ?
#
loop_
_entity_poly.entity_id
_entity_poly.type
_entity_poly.pdbx_seq_one_letter_code
_entity_poly.pdbx_strand_id
1 'polypeptide(L)' 'MADILVRGLNPQALRRLKARAKQNGRSLQGEAKLLLERAAGADSGQVVKLIAKWEKKFASRKLTSSADMIRQDRTR' A
#
# COMPACT_ATOMS: atom_id res chain seq x y z
N MET A 1 16.12 4.12 -21.13
CA MET A 1 15.92 5.56 -21.38
C MET A 1 15.14 6.14 -20.21
N ALA A 2 15.38 7.38 -19.80
CA ALA A 2 14.54 8.05 -18.81
C ALA A 2 13.49 8.88 -19.56
N ASP A 3 12.25 8.41 -19.58
CA ASP A 3 11.16 9.08 -20.31
C ASP A 3 10.64 10.33 -19.58
N ILE A 4 10.99 10.48 -18.30
CA ILE A 4 10.53 11.58 -17.43
C ILE A 4 11.72 12.13 -16.62
N LEU A 5 11.91 13.45 -16.70
CA LEU A 5 12.91 14.20 -15.93
C LEU A 5 12.20 15.08 -14.90
N VAL A 6 12.41 14.80 -13.61
CA VAL A 6 11.82 15.56 -12.49
C VAL A 6 12.84 16.56 -11.95
N ARG A 7 12.65 17.85 -12.25
CA ARG A 7 13.49 18.95 -11.72
C ARG A 7 12.96 19.46 -10.39
N GLY A 8 13.86 20.02 -9.57
CA GLY A 8 13.49 20.68 -8.32
C GLY A 8 13.00 19.74 -7.21
N LEU A 9 13.37 18.45 -7.25
CA LEU A 9 12.98 17.51 -6.21
C LEU A 9 13.59 17.93 -4.86
N ASN A 10 12.74 18.01 -3.82
CA ASN A 10 13.19 18.35 -2.47
C ASN A 10 14.35 17.42 -2.05
N PRO A 11 15.51 17.97 -1.62
CA PRO A 11 16.66 17.17 -1.21
C PRO A 11 16.34 16.12 -0.14
N GLN A 12 15.43 16.44 0.79
CA GLN A 12 14.99 15.48 1.80
C GLN A 12 14.18 14.32 1.20
N ALA A 13 13.33 14.61 0.20
CA ALA A 13 12.58 13.57 -0.52
C ALA A 13 13.55 12.64 -1.26
N LEU A 14 14.59 13.19 -1.90
CA LEU A 14 15.63 12.39 -2.55
C LEU A 14 16.38 11.49 -1.55
N ARG A 15 16.71 11.99 -0.36
CA ARG A 15 17.37 11.18 0.70
C ARG A 15 16.48 10.02 1.15
N ARG A 16 15.18 10.27 1.37
CA ARG A 16 14.21 9.23 1.74
C ARG A 16 14.06 8.18 0.64
N LEU A 17 14.02 8.60 -0.63
CA LEU A 17 13.93 7.69 -1.76
C LEU A 17 15.16 6.77 -1.86
N LYS A 18 16.36 7.34 -1.69
CA LYS A 18 17.62 6.58 -1.67
C LYS A 18 17.66 5.57 -0.52
N ALA A 19 17.24 5.98 0.68
CA ALA A 19 17.18 5.09 1.83
C ALA A 19 16.22 3.91 1.59
N ARG A 20 15.03 4.19 1.06
CA ARG A 20 14.04 3.16 0.72
C ARG A 20 14.54 2.22 -0.39
N ALA A 21 15.16 2.77 -1.43
CA ALA A 21 15.76 1.96 -2.50
C ALA A 21 16.82 0.99 -1.94
N LYS A 22 17.68 1.47 -1.03
CA LYS A 22 18.68 0.65 -0.34
C LYS A 22 18.06 -0.44 0.53
N GLN A 23 17.00 -0.12 1.28
CA GLN A 23 16.27 -1.10 2.11
C GLN A 23 15.62 -2.20 1.27
N ASN A 24 15.07 -1.84 0.11
CA ASN A 24 14.38 -2.78 -0.77
C ASN A 24 15.32 -3.53 -1.72
N GLY A 25 16.63 -3.27 -1.69
CA GLY A 25 17.60 -3.86 -2.62
C GLY A 25 17.37 -3.48 -4.08
N ARG A 26 16.83 -2.28 -4.34
CA ARG A 26 16.47 -1.79 -5.68
C ARG A 26 17.28 -0.57 -6.08
N SER A 27 17.39 -0.33 -7.38
CA SER A 27 17.94 0.93 -7.89
C SER A 27 17.01 2.10 -7.54
N LEU A 28 17.58 3.29 -7.43
CA LEU A 28 16.80 4.52 -7.17
C LEU A 28 15.74 4.74 -8.24
N GLN A 29 16.07 4.48 -9.51
CA GLN A 29 15.14 4.58 -10.63
C GLN A 29 14.02 3.54 -10.51
N GLY A 30 14.33 2.29 -10.14
CA GLY A 30 13.33 1.23 -9.96
C GLY A 30 12.34 1.54 -8.84
N GLU A 31 12.83 2.06 -7.72
CA GLU A 31 11.98 2.51 -6.61
C GLU A 31 11.13 3.72 -7.00
N ALA A 32 11.71 4.69 -7.73
CA ALA A 32 10.98 5.86 -8.23
C ALA A 32 9.88 5.46 -9.22
N LYS A 33 10.18 4.58 -10.18
CA LYS A 33 9.23 4.04 -11.16
C LYS A 33 8.05 3.38 -10.45
N LEU A 34 8.32 2.49 -9.50
CA LEU A 34 7.28 1.77 -8.77
C LEU A 34 6.42 2.69 -7.90
N LEU A 35 6.99 3.74 -7.32
CA LEU A 35 6.22 4.75 -6.59
C LEU A 35 5.35 5.59 -7.52
N LEU A 36 5.87 5.98 -8.70
CA LEU A 36 5.11 6.71 -9.70
C LEU A 36 3.98 5.86 -10.29
N GLU A 37 4.23 4.59 -10.60
CA GLU A 37 3.21 3.65 -11.06
C GLU A 37 2.14 3.38 -10.00
N ARG A 38 2.53 3.27 -8.72
CA ARG A 38 1.57 3.16 -7.61
C ARG A 38 0.76 4.44 -7.41
N ALA A 39 1.40 5.60 -7.50
CA ALA A 39 0.73 6.89 -7.36
C ALA A 39 -0.20 7.18 -8.54
N ALA A 40 0.19 6.78 -9.75
CA ALA A 40 -0.62 6.91 -10.96
C ALA A 40 -1.72 5.85 -11.06
N GLY A 41 -1.50 4.65 -10.53
CA GLY A 41 -2.44 3.52 -10.55
C GLY A 41 -3.43 3.47 -9.38
N ALA A 42 -3.16 4.20 -8.30
CA ALA A 42 -4.14 4.38 -7.24
C ALA A 42 -5.06 5.57 -7.58
N ASP A 43 -6.05 5.33 -8.45
CA ASP A 43 -7.27 6.10 -8.37
C ASP A 43 -7.79 5.87 -6.94
N SER A 44 -7.67 6.88 -6.09
CA SER A 44 -8.08 6.83 -4.70
C SER A 44 -9.56 6.45 -4.60
N GLY A 45 -10.35 6.76 -5.62
CA GLY A 45 -11.72 6.30 -5.79
C GLY A 45 -11.84 4.79 -6.01
N GLN A 46 -10.89 4.11 -6.65
CA GLN A 46 -10.89 2.65 -6.78
C GLN A 46 -10.58 1.94 -5.46
N VAL A 47 -9.65 2.46 -4.67
CA VAL A 47 -9.34 1.92 -3.33
C VAL A 47 -10.54 2.11 -2.40
N VAL A 48 -11.16 3.29 -2.40
CA VAL A 48 -12.38 3.57 -1.64
C VAL A 48 -13.54 2.69 -2.11
N LYS A 49 -13.71 2.48 -3.42
CA LYS A 49 -14.73 1.55 -3.97
C LYS A 49 -14.47 0.11 -3.56
N LEU A 50 -13.20 -0.31 -3.50
CA LEU A 50 -12.83 -1.63 -3.04
C LEU A 50 -13.21 -1.78 -1.56
N ILE A 51 -12.80 -0.85 -0.70
CA ILE A 51 -13.14 -0.85 0.73
C ILE A 51 -14.66 -0.85 0.94
N ALA A 52 -15.39 0.05 0.26
CA ALA A 52 -16.85 0.13 0.34
C ALA A 52 -17.56 -1.16 -0.12
N LYS A 53 -17.00 -1.86 -1.12
CA LYS A 53 -17.51 -3.16 -1.59
C LYS A 53 -17.28 -4.27 -0.56
N TRP A 54 -16.15 -4.22 0.14
CA TRP A 54 -15.88 -5.13 1.25
C TRP A 54 -16.81 -4.82 2.43
N GLU A 55 -16.93 -3.56 2.86
CA GLU A 55 -17.86 -3.15 3.92
C GLU A 55 -19.31 -3.58 3.63
N LYS A 56 -19.84 -3.37 2.42
CA LYS A 56 -21.18 -3.88 2.06
C LYS A 56 -21.30 -5.40 2.15
N LYS A 57 -20.27 -6.15 1.81
CA LYS A 57 -20.26 -7.62 1.93
C LYS A 57 -20.22 -8.09 3.38
N PHE A 58 -19.58 -7.34 4.26
CA PHE A 58 -19.45 -7.69 5.68
C PHE A 58 -20.56 -7.10 6.55
N ALA A 59 -21.19 -5.98 6.16
CA ALA A 59 -22.28 -5.35 6.89
C ALA A 59 -23.52 -6.26 7.05
N SER A 60 -23.75 -7.15 6.08
CA SER A 60 -24.86 -8.10 6.12
C SER A 60 -24.54 -9.40 6.88
N ARG A 61 -23.30 -9.57 7.37
CA ARG A 61 -22.86 -10.78 8.07
C ARG A 61 -22.60 -10.45 9.53
N LYS A 62 -23.30 -11.12 10.45
CA LYS A 62 -22.87 -11.19 11.85
C LYS A 62 -21.57 -11.98 11.90
N LEU A 63 -20.44 -11.28 11.85
CA LEU A 63 -19.13 -11.89 12.02
C LEU A 63 -18.95 -12.19 13.50
N THR A 64 -18.86 -13.48 13.84
CA THR A 64 -18.45 -13.90 15.17
C THR A 64 -17.00 -13.46 15.38
N SER A 65 -16.70 -12.87 16.54
CA SER A 65 -15.36 -12.45 16.92
C SER A 65 -14.40 -13.65 16.81
N SER A 66 -13.44 -13.55 15.89
CA SER A 66 -12.45 -14.61 15.66
C SER A 66 -11.59 -14.85 16.91
N ALA A 67 -11.43 -13.83 17.76
CA ALA A 67 -10.74 -13.94 19.03
C ALA A 67 -11.46 -14.88 20.01
N ASP A 68 -12.80 -14.91 20.00
CA ASP A 68 -13.57 -15.77 20.89
C ASP A 68 -13.58 -17.23 20.41
N MET A 69 -13.58 -17.46 19.10
CA MET A 69 -13.41 -18.81 18.54
C MET A 69 -12.03 -19.41 18.85
N ILE A 70 -10.97 -18.60 18.75
CA ILE A 70 -9.60 -19.05 19.07
C ILE A 70 -9.47 -19.34 20.57
N ARG A 71 -10.10 -18.56 21.45
CA ARG A 71 -10.11 -18.85 22.89
C ARG A 71 -10.82 -20.16 23.21
N GLN A 72 -11.98 -20.40 22.60
CA GLN A 72 -12.74 -21.64 22.80
C GLN A 72 -11.93 -22.88 22.35
N ASP A 73 -11.21 -22.78 21.23
CA ASP A 73 -10.36 -23.85 20.72
C ASP A 73 -9.15 -24.13 21.63
N ARG A 74 -8.61 -23.09 22.26
CA ARG A 74 -7.47 -23.20 23.20
C ARG A 74 -7.87 -23.76 24.58
N THR A 75 -9.15 -23.75 24.92
CA THR A 75 -9.70 -24.32 26.16
C THR A 75 -10.23 -25.74 26.00
N ARG A 76 -10.04 -26.37 24.82
CA ARG A 76 -10.38 -27.75 24.55
C ARG A 76 -9.23 -28.72 24.82
#